data_AF-A0A534JVF4-F1
#
_entry.id   AF-A0A534JVF4-F1
#
_cell.length_a   1.000
_cell.length_b   1.000
_cell.length_c   1.000
_cell.angle_alpha   90.00
_cell.angle_beta   90.00
_cell.angle_gamma   90.00
#
_symmetry.space_group_name_H-M   'P 1'
#
loop_
_entity.id
_entity.type
_entity.pdbx_description
1 polymer ?
#
loop_
_entity_poly.entity_id
_entity_poly.type
_entity_poly.pdbx_seq_one_letter_code
_entity_poly.pdbx_strand_id
1 'polypeptide(L)'
;MDEDRTAEIAATFERIRRPLQWPMENFRRRRISNRRFVGFRFSRVRRTGRAGFAFGFALHEDSVPGVREPPEVVAYAFVEPEGSALHRTLVDGRASAVRRLIASSQRMGFPFESHPDGSVVAVRHRSMRHVPKEIFVLVASDFLMLSYSPLRAAGFLERVTKATTRPG
;
A
#
# COMPACT_ATOMS: atom_id res chain seq x y z
N MET A 1 -3.85 18.69 -21.16
CA MET A 1 -3.33 17.51 -21.87
C MET A 1 -2.86 16.56 -20.80
N ASP A 2 -3.67 15.56 -20.42
CA ASP A 2 -3.23 14.55 -19.45
C ASP A 2 -2.13 13.74 -20.12
N GLU A 3 -0.88 13.97 -19.73
CA GLU A 3 0.24 13.21 -20.24
C GLU A 3 0.05 11.74 -19.86
N ASP A 4 -0.03 10.85 -20.84
CA ASP A 4 -0.05 9.42 -20.62
C ASP A 4 1.26 9.00 -19.92
N ARG A 5 1.17 8.66 -18.62
CA ARG A 5 2.29 8.26 -17.76
C ARG A 5 2.56 6.74 -17.78
N THR A 6 1.97 6.00 -18.72
CA THR A 6 2.02 4.53 -18.71
C THR A 6 3.46 4.00 -18.83
N ALA A 7 4.30 4.65 -19.63
CA ALA A 7 5.70 4.25 -19.83
C ALA A 7 6.52 4.42 -18.54
N GLU A 8 6.37 5.54 -17.84
CA GLU A 8 7.08 5.84 -16.61
C GLU A 8 6.63 4.92 -15.45
N ILE A 9 5.34 4.58 -15.40
CA ILE A 9 4.82 3.60 -14.44
C ILE A 9 5.42 2.21 -14.69
N ALA A 10 5.47 1.77 -15.95
CA ALA A 10 6.08 0.49 -16.31
C ALA A 10 7.58 0.46 -15.95
N ALA A 11 8.31 1.53 -16.28
CA ALA A 11 9.73 1.67 -15.94
C ALA A 11 9.97 1.69 -14.43
N THR A 12 9.06 2.27 -13.64
CA THR A 12 9.10 2.21 -12.17
C THR A 12 9.06 0.77 -11.67
N PHE A 13 8.10 -0.04 -12.14
CA PHE A 13 8.00 -1.44 -11.72
C PHE A 13 9.20 -2.29 -12.16
N GLU A 14 9.78 -2.03 -13.34
CA GLU A 14 11.00 -2.71 -13.76
C GLU A 14 12.19 -2.36 -12.84
N ARG A 15 12.33 -1.09 -12.46
CA ARG A 15 13.37 -0.64 -11.54
C ARG A 15 13.28 -1.29 -10.16
N ILE A 16 12.07 -1.39 -9.60
CA ILE A 16 11.85 -1.96 -8.26
C ILE A 16 11.57 -3.47 -8.29
N ARG A 17 11.61 -4.12 -9.45
CA ARG A 17 11.23 -5.54 -9.62
C ARG A 17 11.95 -6.48 -8.65
N ARG A 18 13.27 -6.31 -8.47
CA ARG A 18 14.08 -7.11 -7.54
C ARG A 18 13.84 -6.72 -6.08
N PRO A 19 13.88 -5.43 -5.69
CA PRO A 19 13.53 -5.01 -4.32
C PRO A 19 12.15 -5.50 -3.83
N LEU A 20 11.13 -5.52 -4.72
CA LEU A 20 9.80 -6.01 -4.39
C LEU A 20 9.72 -7.54 -4.15
N GLN A 21 10.75 -8.32 -4.52
CA GLN A 21 10.77 -9.77 -4.34
C GLN A 21 11.19 -10.19 -2.92
N TRP A 22 11.97 -9.37 -2.22
CA TRP A 22 12.85 -9.85 -1.15
C TRP A 22 12.29 -9.92 0.30
N PRO A 23 11.11 -9.38 0.69
CA PRO A 23 10.72 -9.49 2.11
C PRO A 23 9.35 -10.07 2.44
N MET A 24 8.66 -10.75 1.51
CA MET A 24 7.24 -11.08 1.70
C MET A 24 6.88 -12.52 1.35
N GLU A 25 7.78 -13.47 1.58
CA GLU A 25 7.58 -14.92 1.33
C GLU A 25 6.30 -15.46 2.00
N ASN A 26 5.93 -14.88 3.14
CA ASN A 26 4.74 -15.25 3.90
C ASN A 26 3.45 -14.60 3.40
N PHE A 27 3.46 -13.82 2.32
CA PHE A 27 2.28 -13.19 1.75
C PHE A 27 2.07 -13.67 0.32
N ARG A 28 0.81 -13.95 -0.05
CA ARG A 28 0.51 -14.18 -1.46
C ARG A 28 0.58 -12.86 -2.19
N ARG A 29 1.45 -12.81 -3.20
CA ARG A 29 1.55 -11.69 -4.14
C ARG A 29 0.55 -11.89 -5.29
N ARG A 30 -0.25 -10.86 -5.56
CA ARG A 30 -1.15 -10.78 -6.72
C ARG A 30 -0.89 -9.47 -7.47
N ARG A 31 -0.68 -9.55 -8.79
CA ARG A 31 -0.66 -8.36 -9.65
C ARG A 31 -2.09 -7.87 -9.86
N ILE A 32 -2.30 -6.57 -9.75
CA ILE A 32 -3.53 -5.88 -10.12
C ILE A 32 -3.17 -4.98 -11.30
N SER A 33 -3.94 -5.07 -12.38
CA SER A 33 -3.76 -4.24 -13.57
C SER A 33 -5.13 -3.99 -14.17
N ASN A 34 -5.71 -2.84 -13.88
CA ASN A 34 -6.99 -2.40 -14.42
C ASN A 34 -6.96 -0.88 -14.63
N ARG A 35 -8.05 -0.31 -15.14
CA ARG A 35 -8.14 1.12 -15.47
C ARG A 35 -8.01 2.07 -14.26
N ARG A 36 -8.23 1.58 -13.04
CA ARG A 36 -8.17 2.36 -11.80
C ARG A 36 -6.86 2.19 -11.05
N PHE A 37 -6.24 1.01 -11.13
CA PHE A 37 -5.07 0.69 -10.35
C PHE A 37 -4.14 -0.29 -11.07
N VAL A 38 -2.84 -0.02 -10.98
CA VAL A 38 -1.79 -0.94 -11.41
C VAL A 38 -0.76 -1.13 -10.30
N GLY A 39 -0.46 -2.38 -9.96
CA GLY A 39 0.52 -2.69 -8.93
C GLY A 39 0.43 -4.10 -8.37
N PHE A 40 0.90 -4.26 -7.14
CA PHE A 40 0.97 -5.55 -6.46
C PHE A 40 0.30 -5.48 -5.10
N ARG A 41 -0.54 -6.47 -4.82
CA ARG A 41 -1.18 -6.69 -3.54
C ARG A 41 -0.56 -7.91 -2.87
N PHE A 42 -0.30 -7.80 -1.58
CA PHE A 42 0.29 -8.85 -0.76
C PHE A 42 -0.68 -9.15 0.37
N SER A 43 -1.14 -10.39 0.45
CA SER A 43 -2.21 -10.75 1.40
C SER A 43 -1.96 -12.04 2.16
N ARG A 44 -2.47 -12.09 3.38
CA ARG A 44 -2.70 -13.29 4.17
C ARG A 44 -4.17 -13.40 4.57
N VAL A 45 -4.61 -14.60 4.91
CA VAL A 45 -6.02 -14.90 5.23
C VAL A 45 -6.18 -15.59 6.58
N ARG A 46 -7.34 -15.39 7.20
CA ARG A 46 -7.86 -16.15 8.34
C ARG A 46 -9.36 -16.35 8.18
N ARG A 47 -9.80 -17.60 8.00
CA ARG A 47 -11.20 -17.91 7.66
C ARG A 47 -11.61 -17.11 6.42
N THR A 48 -12.66 -16.30 6.51
CA THR A 48 -13.14 -15.40 5.45
C THR A 48 -12.45 -14.04 5.44
N GLY A 49 -11.62 -13.71 6.44
CA GLY A 49 -10.92 -12.44 6.55
C GLY A 49 -9.59 -12.43 5.80
N ARG A 50 -9.23 -11.27 5.25
CA ARG A 50 -7.98 -11.04 4.51
C ARG A 50 -7.33 -9.75 5.00
N ALA A 51 -6.01 -9.75 5.17
CA ALA A 51 -5.27 -8.56 5.55
C ALA A 51 -3.94 -8.49 4.83
N GLY A 52 -3.41 -7.28 4.67
CA GLY A 52 -2.11 -7.06 4.07
C GLY A 52 -1.93 -5.63 3.60
N PHE A 53 -1.17 -5.48 2.53
CA PHE A 53 -0.82 -4.17 1.97
C PHE A 53 -0.67 -4.28 0.44
N ALA A 54 -0.63 -3.14 -0.21
CA ALA A 54 -0.39 -3.04 -1.64
C ALA A 54 0.53 -1.86 -1.96
N PHE A 55 1.18 -1.98 -3.11
CA PHE A 55 2.03 -0.96 -3.72
C PHE A 55 1.61 -0.78 -5.17
N GLY A 56 1.52 0.46 -5.63
CA GLY A 56 1.26 0.70 -7.04
C GLY A 56 0.93 2.14 -7.36
N PHE A 57 0.14 2.31 -8.42
CA PHE A 57 -0.36 3.60 -8.86
C PHE A 57 -1.87 3.57 -8.92
N ALA A 58 -2.49 4.58 -8.29
CA ALA A 58 -3.87 4.93 -8.51
C ALA A 58 -3.96 5.79 -9.77
N LEU A 59 -4.79 5.35 -10.72
CA LEU A 59 -4.93 5.94 -12.06
C LEU A 59 -6.22 6.74 -12.22
N HIS A 60 -7.08 6.73 -11.21
CA HIS A 60 -8.34 7.44 -11.17
C HIS A 60 -8.60 7.97 -9.77
N GLU A 61 -9.33 9.08 -9.66
CA GLU A 61 -9.88 9.57 -8.40
C GLU A 61 -10.67 8.45 -7.70
N ASP A 62 -10.62 8.42 -6.38
CA ASP A 62 -11.31 7.40 -5.55
C ASP A 62 -10.88 5.94 -5.77
N SER A 63 -9.79 5.68 -6.51
CA SER A 63 -9.25 4.30 -6.64
C SER A 63 -8.80 3.72 -5.29
N VAL A 64 -8.34 4.61 -4.41
CA VAL A 64 -7.93 4.36 -3.03
C VAL A 64 -8.33 5.61 -2.22
N PRO A 65 -8.75 5.50 -0.95
CA PRO A 65 -9.03 6.68 -0.12
C PRO A 65 -7.87 7.69 -0.12
N GLY A 66 -8.19 8.98 -0.15
CA GLY A 66 -7.21 10.07 -0.12
C GLY A 66 -6.67 10.50 -1.50
N VAL A 67 -6.75 9.64 -2.52
CA VAL A 67 -6.30 9.96 -3.89
C VAL A 67 -7.18 11.02 -4.54
N ARG A 68 -6.56 12.11 -5.02
CA ARG A 68 -7.25 13.28 -5.61
C ARG A 68 -6.64 13.75 -6.93
N GLU A 69 -5.36 13.52 -7.18
CA GLU A 69 -4.68 14.02 -8.39
C GLU A 69 -3.92 12.89 -9.12
N PRO A 70 -4.62 11.95 -9.77
CA PRO A 70 -4.00 10.86 -10.48
C PRO A 70 -3.07 11.32 -11.62
N PRO A 71 -2.04 10.53 -11.99
CA PRO A 71 -1.66 9.29 -11.32
C PRO A 71 -0.96 9.56 -9.99
N GLU A 72 -1.34 8.81 -8.96
CA GLU A 72 -0.71 8.88 -7.65
C GLU A 72 0.04 7.59 -7.37
N VAL A 73 1.30 7.69 -6.94
CA VAL A 73 2.02 6.53 -6.40
C VAL A 73 1.50 6.28 -5.00
N VAL A 74 1.12 5.03 -4.69
CA VAL A 74 0.45 4.68 -3.45
C VAL A 74 1.04 3.44 -2.79
N ALA A 75 1.02 3.45 -1.47
CA ALA A 75 1.18 2.29 -0.61
C ALA A 75 0.02 2.29 0.38
N TYR A 76 -0.72 1.19 0.49
CA TYR A 76 -1.84 1.13 1.43
C TYR A 76 -1.88 -0.19 2.19
N ALA A 77 -2.40 -0.13 3.43
CA ALA A 77 -2.78 -1.29 4.23
C ALA A 77 -4.28 -1.54 4.09
N PHE A 78 -4.68 -2.81 4.06
CA PHE A 78 -6.08 -3.20 3.99
C PHE A 78 -6.40 -4.33 4.96
N VAL A 79 -7.64 -4.36 5.46
CA VAL A 79 -8.21 -5.45 6.25
C VAL A 79 -9.67 -5.64 5.84
N GLU A 80 -9.98 -6.82 5.30
CA GLU A 80 -11.28 -7.17 4.73
C GLU A 80 -11.90 -8.39 5.45
N PRO A 81 -13.23 -8.47 5.57
CA PRO A 81 -14.15 -7.33 5.41
C PRO A 81 -14.01 -6.38 6.61
N GLU A 82 -14.43 -5.13 6.38
CA GLU A 82 -14.61 -4.14 7.44
C GLU A 82 -15.49 -4.70 8.57
N GLY A 83 -15.20 -4.31 9.81
CA GLY A 83 -15.96 -4.76 10.98
C GLY A 83 -15.77 -6.24 11.34
N SER A 84 -15.01 -7.03 10.56
CA SER A 84 -14.70 -8.43 10.92
C SER A 84 -13.88 -8.53 12.21
N ALA A 85 -13.82 -9.73 12.80
CA ALA A 85 -12.94 -9.98 13.95
C ALA A 85 -11.45 -9.68 13.63
N LEU A 86 -11.03 -9.90 12.38
CA LEU A 86 -9.69 -9.56 11.92
C LEU A 86 -9.50 -8.04 11.85
N HIS A 87 -10.49 -7.31 11.32
CA HIS A 87 -10.52 -5.84 11.30
C HIS A 87 -10.39 -5.27 12.70
N ARG A 88 -11.28 -5.66 13.63
CA ARG A 88 -11.24 -5.19 15.02
C ARG A 88 -9.89 -5.46 15.71
N THR A 89 -9.27 -6.59 15.41
CA THR A 89 -7.95 -6.94 15.96
C THR A 89 -6.83 -6.02 15.43
N LEU A 90 -6.83 -5.75 14.12
CA LEU A 90 -5.72 -5.05 13.46
C LEU A 90 -5.89 -3.54 13.42
N VAL A 91 -7.12 -3.03 13.50
CA VAL A 91 -7.48 -1.62 13.30
C VAL A 91 -7.91 -0.97 14.63
N ASP A 92 -8.88 -1.56 15.32
CA ASP A 92 -9.54 -0.91 16.47
C ASP A 92 -8.87 -1.24 17.82
N GLY A 93 -8.25 -2.42 17.90
CA GLY A 93 -7.69 -2.96 19.13
C GLY A 93 -6.61 -2.09 19.77
N ARG A 94 -6.40 -2.28 21.09
CA ARG A 94 -5.38 -1.54 21.87
C ARG A 94 -3.96 -1.70 21.31
N ALA A 95 -3.68 -2.84 20.67
CA ALA A 95 -2.41 -3.14 19.99
C ALA A 95 -2.50 -3.02 18.46
N SER A 96 -3.40 -2.16 17.96
CA SER A 96 -3.67 -1.94 16.53
C SER A 96 -2.39 -1.81 15.70
N ALA A 97 -2.29 -2.66 14.69
CA ALA A 97 -1.20 -2.63 13.73
C ALA A 97 -1.25 -1.35 12.89
N VAL A 98 -2.46 -0.88 12.57
CA VAL A 98 -2.71 0.33 11.77
C VAL A 98 -2.31 1.59 12.52
N ARG A 99 -2.71 1.74 13.79
CA ARG A 99 -2.32 2.91 14.60
C ARG A 99 -0.81 3.05 14.73
N ARG A 100 -0.10 1.92 14.90
CA ARG A 100 1.37 1.91 14.94
C ARG A 100 2.00 2.27 13.61
N LEU A 101 1.42 1.82 12.50
CA LEU A 101 1.86 2.16 11.15
C LEU A 101 1.76 3.67 10.89
N ILE A 102 0.63 4.27 11.25
CA ILE A 102 0.42 5.72 11.13
C ILE A 102 1.46 6.46 11.98
N ALA A 103 1.57 6.11 13.26
CA ALA A 103 2.52 6.73 14.19
C ALA A 103 3.99 6.62 13.71
N SER A 104 4.41 5.47 13.17
CA SER A 104 5.79 5.29 12.68
C SER A 104 6.10 6.09 11.42
N SER A 105 5.07 6.49 10.68
CA SER A 105 5.20 7.24 9.42
C SER A 105 5.15 8.77 9.58
N GLN A 106 4.81 9.29 10.76
CA GLN A 106 4.54 10.72 10.96
C GLN A 106 5.68 11.67 10.58
N ARG A 107 6.94 11.21 10.67
CA ARG A 107 8.12 12.02 10.31
C ARG A 107 8.49 11.94 8.82
N MET A 108 7.76 11.17 8.04
CA MET A 108 7.99 11.06 6.60
C MET A 108 7.34 12.25 5.89
N GLY A 109 7.92 12.70 4.76
CA GLY A 109 7.33 13.79 3.97
C GLY A 109 5.92 13.49 3.45
N PHE A 110 5.58 12.21 3.29
CA PHE A 110 4.22 11.74 3.00
C PHE A 110 3.91 10.62 3.99
N PRO A 111 3.19 10.87 5.10
CA PRO A 111 2.85 9.84 6.09
C PRO A 111 1.71 8.94 5.59
N PHE A 112 1.47 7.84 6.30
CA PHE A 112 0.25 7.05 6.14
C PHE A 112 -0.92 7.77 6.84
N GLU A 113 -1.97 8.05 6.07
CA GLU A 113 -3.25 8.59 6.55
C GLU A 113 -4.18 7.45 6.99
N SER A 114 -5.02 7.71 8.00
CA SER A 114 -5.93 6.73 8.58
C SER A 114 -7.28 6.74 7.89
N HIS A 115 -7.82 5.55 7.57
CA HIS A 115 -9.16 5.38 6.99
C HIS A 115 -9.89 4.21 7.66
N PRO A 116 -10.27 4.33 8.95
CA PRO A 116 -10.73 3.18 9.74
C PRO A 116 -12.10 2.64 9.32
N ASP A 117 -12.92 3.45 8.64
CA ASP A 117 -14.31 3.15 8.26
C ASP A 117 -14.41 2.43 6.90
N GLY A 118 -13.39 1.65 6.55
CA GLY A 118 -13.31 0.99 5.25
C GLY A 118 -12.31 -0.15 5.21
N SER A 119 -12.36 -0.94 4.14
CA SER A 119 -11.44 -2.07 3.97
C SER A 119 -10.00 -1.64 3.72
N VAL A 120 -9.77 -0.45 3.14
CA VAL A 120 -8.45 0.17 3.06
C VAL A 120 -8.30 1.07 4.27
N VAL A 121 -7.39 0.72 5.17
CA VAL A 121 -7.36 1.24 6.55
C VAL A 121 -6.26 2.26 6.80
N ALA A 122 -5.22 2.25 5.94
CA ALA A 122 -4.22 3.30 5.93
C ALA A 122 -3.63 3.48 4.54
N VAL A 123 -3.44 4.72 4.11
CA VAL A 123 -2.96 5.05 2.76
C VAL A 123 -1.83 6.06 2.86
N ARG A 124 -0.73 5.77 2.19
CA ARG A 124 0.34 6.72 1.88
C ARG A 124 0.29 6.95 0.38
N HIS A 125 0.20 8.20 -0.05
CA HIS A 125 0.18 8.53 -1.48
C HIS A 125 0.95 9.81 -1.79
N ARG A 126 1.28 9.98 -3.07
CA ARG A 126 1.89 11.19 -3.62
C ARG A 126 1.44 11.34 -5.07
N SER A 127 0.97 12.52 -5.45
CA SER A 127 0.71 12.82 -6.85
C SER A 127 1.99 12.84 -7.69
N MET A 128 1.90 12.18 -8.84
CA MET A 128 2.96 12.14 -9.85
C MET A 128 2.58 12.93 -11.10
N ARG A 129 1.42 13.59 -11.11
CA ARG A 129 0.87 14.32 -12.26
C ARG A 129 1.84 15.37 -12.79
N HIS A 130 2.38 16.17 -11.87
CA HIS A 130 3.26 17.31 -12.15
C HIS A 130 4.75 16.97 -11.99
N VAL A 131 5.10 15.70 -11.74
CA VAL A 131 6.50 15.29 -11.65
C VAL A 131 7.08 15.21 -13.06
N PRO A 132 8.21 15.88 -13.36
CA PRO A 132 8.86 15.77 -14.67
C PRO A 132 9.21 14.33 -15.04
N LYS A 133 9.07 14.00 -16.32
CA LYS A 133 9.25 12.63 -16.86
C LYS A 133 10.62 12.06 -16.51
N GLU A 134 11.64 12.91 -16.54
CA GLU A 134 13.04 12.58 -16.32
C GLU A 134 13.30 12.04 -14.91
N ILE A 135 12.52 12.50 -13.92
CA ILE A 135 12.69 12.11 -12.51
C ILE A 135 11.54 11.26 -11.97
N PHE A 136 10.45 11.08 -12.73
CA PHE A 136 9.27 10.32 -12.31
C PHE A 136 9.63 8.97 -11.72
N VAL A 137 10.43 8.19 -12.46
CA VAL A 137 10.80 6.81 -12.08
C VAL A 137 11.59 6.79 -10.78
N LEU A 138 12.48 7.76 -10.58
CA LEU A 138 13.28 7.88 -9.36
C LEU A 138 12.39 8.23 -8.17
N VAL A 139 11.53 9.24 -8.32
CA VAL A 139 10.60 9.70 -7.28
C VAL A 139 9.64 8.59 -6.87
N ALA A 140 9.02 7.90 -7.82
CA ALA A 140 8.07 6.83 -7.53
C ALA A 140 8.76 5.62 -6.90
N SER A 141 9.94 5.24 -7.40
CA SER A 141 10.70 4.12 -6.83
C SER A 141 11.14 4.40 -5.40
N ASP A 142 11.67 5.59 -5.12
CA ASP A 142 12.07 6.00 -3.77
C ASP A 142 10.86 6.02 -2.84
N PHE A 143 9.74 6.59 -3.28
CA PHE A 143 8.49 6.55 -2.53
C PHE A 143 8.11 5.12 -2.15
N LEU A 144 8.07 4.19 -3.10
CA LEU A 144 7.69 2.80 -2.84
C LEU A 144 8.68 2.09 -1.91
N MET A 145 9.98 2.34 -2.07
CA MET A 145 11.01 1.78 -1.21
C MET A 145 10.92 2.30 0.23
N LEU A 146 10.70 3.60 0.42
CA LEU A 146 10.53 4.21 1.74
C LEU A 146 9.26 3.74 2.45
N SER A 147 8.21 3.34 1.71
CA SER A 147 6.98 2.80 2.29
C SER A 147 7.19 1.48 3.04
N TYR A 148 8.27 0.75 2.77
CA TYR A 148 8.59 -0.49 3.49
C TYR A 148 9.02 -0.24 4.94
N SER A 149 9.71 0.87 5.20
CA SER A 149 10.25 1.18 6.52
C SER A 149 9.17 1.19 7.61
N PRO A 150 8.07 1.97 7.49
CA PRO A 150 7.05 2.00 8.51
C PRO A 150 6.26 0.67 8.60
N LEU A 151 6.08 -0.07 7.51
CA LEU A 151 5.46 -1.41 7.53
C LEU A 151 6.28 -2.43 8.34
N ARG A 152 7.61 -2.36 8.27
CA ARG A 152 8.50 -3.21 9.09
C ARG A 152 8.63 -2.67 10.50
N ALA A 153 9.01 -1.41 10.68
CA ALA A 153 9.28 -0.80 11.98
C ALA A 153 8.06 -0.77 12.91
N ALA A 154 6.85 -0.60 12.37
CA ALA A 154 5.63 -0.68 13.17
C ALA A 154 5.28 -2.12 13.62
N GLY A 155 5.99 -3.13 13.09
CA GLY A 155 5.65 -4.54 13.23
C GLY A 155 4.29 -4.88 12.61
N PHE A 156 3.91 -4.16 11.54
CA PHE A 156 2.64 -4.38 10.85
C PHE A 156 2.64 -5.77 10.20
N LEU A 157 3.70 -6.11 9.47
CA LEU A 157 3.84 -7.41 8.79
C LEU A 157 3.78 -8.58 9.78
N GLU A 158 4.44 -8.47 10.93
CA GLU A 158 4.43 -9.47 12.00
C GLU A 158 3.05 -9.64 12.61
N ARG A 159 2.34 -8.53 12.87
CA ARG A 159 0.98 -8.57 13.43
C ARG A 159 -0.03 -9.16 12.46
N VAL A 160 0.04 -8.80 11.18
CA VAL A 160 -0.78 -9.45 10.15
C VAL A 160 -0.45 -10.94 10.09
N THR A 161 0.82 -11.31 10.15
CA THR A 161 1.25 -12.72 10.15
C THR A 161 0.71 -13.48 11.35
N LYS A 162 0.76 -12.91 12.56
CA LYS A 162 0.21 -13.51 13.79
C LYS A 162 -1.32 -13.59 13.78
N ALA A 163 -1.99 -12.60 13.19
CA ALA A 163 -3.44 -12.55 13.10
C ALA A 163 -4.03 -13.41 11.96
N THR A 164 -3.17 -14.03 11.13
CA THR A 164 -3.57 -14.81 9.95
C THR A 164 -2.93 -16.18 9.93
N THR A 165 -3.50 -17.13 9.18
CA THR A 165 -3.06 -18.53 9.21
C THR A 165 -2.20 -18.91 8.00
N ARG A 166 -2.44 -18.31 6.84
CA ARG A 166 -1.72 -18.67 5.60
C ARG A 166 -1.68 -17.51 4.59
N PRO A 167 -0.79 -17.56 3.58
CA PRO A 167 -0.88 -16.71 2.40
C PRO A 167 -2.27 -16.77 1.75
N GLY A 168 -2.76 -15.60 1.28
CA GLY A 168 -4.15 -15.38 0.86
C GLY A 168 -4.53 -15.80 -0.55
#